data_AF-A0A5C8BZ89-F1
#
_entry.id   AF-A0A5C8BZ89-F1
#
_cell.length_a   1.000
_cell.length_b   1.000
_cell.length_c   1.000
_cell.angle_alpha   90.00
_cell.angle_beta   90.00
_cell.angle_gamma   90.00
#
_symmetry.space_group_name_H-M   'P 1'
#
loop_
_entity.id
_entity.type
_entity.pdbx_description
1 polymer ?
#
loop_
_entity_poly.entity_id
_entity_poly.type
_entity_poly.pdbx_seq_one_letter_code
_entity_poly.pdbx_strand_id
1 'polypeptide(L)' 'MRVVVGRVGRAHGIRGDLAIDVRTDEPDKRFAVGASVLCRHTTLT' A
#
# COMPACT_ATOMS: atom_id res chain seq x y z
N MET A 1 12.69 8.30 -9.09
CA MET A 1 12.87 6.83 -9.12
C MET A 1 11.72 6.20 -8.35
N ARG A 2 11.14 5.07 -8.80
CA ARG A 2 10.05 4.37 -8.10
C ARG A 2 10.56 3.03 -7.57
N VAL A 3 10.12 2.64 -6.38
CA VAL A 3 10.45 1.36 -5.76
C VAL A 3 9.18 0.62 -5.37
N VAL A 4 9.22 -0.71 -5.43
CA VAL A 4 8.11 -1.56 -4.98
C VAL A 4 8.24 -1.75 -3.48
N VAL A 5 7.30 -1.18 -2.72
CA VAL A 5 7.27 -1.29 -1.25
C VAL A 5 6.37 -2.42 -0.75
N GLY A 6 5.50 -2.95 -1.60
CA GLY A 6 4.59 -4.04 -1.27
C GLY A 6 3.71 -4.45 -2.44
N ARG A 7 2.91 -5.50 -2.23
CA ARG A 7 1.91 -5.99 -3.19
C ARG A 7 0.53 -5.96 -2.55
N VAL A 8 -0.44 -5.41 -3.28
CA VAL A 8 -1.85 -5.46 -2.88
C VAL A 8 -2.33 -6.90 -2.97
N GLY A 9 -2.83 -7.41 -1.85
CA GLY A 9 -3.46 -8.71 -1.69
C GLY A 9 -4.95 -8.66 -1.98
N ARG A 10 -5.74 -9.46 -1.25
CA ARG A 10 -7.20 -9.41 -1.36
C ARG A 10 -7.77 -8.20 -0.62
N ALA A 11 -8.90 -7.72 -1.14
CA ALA A 11 -9.80 -6.87 -0.37
C ALA A 11 -10.19 -7.55 0.93
N HIS A 12 -10.25 -6.75 1.98
CA HIS A 12 -10.63 -7.13 3.32
C HIS A 12 -11.74 -6.20 3.81
N GLY A 13 -12.65 -6.75 4.63
CA GLY A 13 -13.75 -5.97 5.16
C GLY A 13 -14.72 -5.44 4.11
N ILE A 14 -15.55 -4.49 4.54
CA ILE A 14 -16.63 -3.91 3.73
C ILE A 14 -16.41 -2.42 3.44
N ARG A 15 -15.36 -1.82 4.01
CA ARG A 15 -15.05 -0.39 3.92
C ARG A 15 -13.89 -0.07 2.98
N GLY A 16 -13.50 -1.04 2.15
CA GLY A 16 -12.37 -0.89 1.24
C GLY A 16 -11.01 -1.14 1.90
N ASP A 17 -10.98 -1.90 3.01
CA ASP A 17 -9.71 -2.32 3.59
C ASP A 17 -9.01 -3.29 2.63
N LEU A 18 -7.69 -3.28 2.62
CA LEU A 18 -6.87 -4.06 1.71
C LEU A 18 -5.70 -4.67 2.48
N ALA A 19 -5.45 -5.96 2.29
CA ALA A 19 -4.25 -6.58 2.82
C ALA A 19 -3.04 -6.25 1.92
N ILE A 20 -1.90 -5.89 2.49
CA ILE A 20 -0.66 -5.62 1.76
C ILE A 20 0.41 -6.63 2.17
N ASP A 21 1.04 -7.28 1.19
CA ASP A 21 2.26 -8.07 1.35
C ASP A 21 3.47 -7.12 1.30
N VAL A 22 4.02 -6.82 2.48
CA VAL A 22 5.07 -5.80 2.71
C VAL A 22 6.43 -6.30 2.22
N ARG A 23 7.13 -5.47 1.44
CA ARG A 23 8.49 -5.75 0.91
C ARG A 23 9.52 -4.69 1.30
N THR A 24 9.20 -3.84 2.27
CA THR A 24 10.06 -2.76 2.76
C THR A 24 10.43 -2.98 4.22
N ASP A 25 11.61 -2.48 4.59
CA ASP A 25 12.17 -2.44 5.94
C ASP A 25 11.51 -1.38 6.85
N GLU A 26 11.05 -0.26 6.29
CA GLU A 26 10.37 0.82 7.02
C GLU A 26 8.85 0.91 6.70
N PRO A 27 8.02 -0.12 6.98
CA PRO A 27 6.61 -0.14 6.60
C PRO A 27 5.80 0.99 7.24
N ASP A 28 6.01 1.27 8.52
CA ASP A 28 5.25 2.28 9.27
C ASP A 28 5.42 3.68 8.70
N LYS A 29 6.58 3.96 8.11
CA LYS A 29 6.90 5.24 7.46
C LYS A 29 6.38 5.29 6.02
N ARG A 30 6.42 4.17 5.29
CA ARG A 30 6.02 4.08 3.87
C ARG A 30 4.49 3.99 3.70
N PHE A 31 3.80 3.40 4.66
CA PHE A 31 2.34 3.24 4.71
C PHE A 31 1.70 4.04 5.86
N ALA A 32 2.36 5.13 6.29
CA ALA A 32 1.83 6.03 7.29
C ALA A 32 0.49 6.63 6.86
N VAL A 33 -0.36 7.00 7.82
CA VAL A 33 -1.63 7.67 7.54
C VAL A 33 -1.38 8.95 6.72
N GLY A 34 -2.11 9.08 5.61
CA GLY A 34 -1.98 10.21 4.67
C GLY A 34 -0.88 10.04 3.62
N ALA A 35 -0.10 8.95 3.66
CA ALA A 35 0.84 8.62 2.60
C ALA A 35 0.09 8.10 1.37
N SER A 36 0.49 8.56 0.19
CA SER A 36 -0.07 8.06 -1.08
C SER A 36 0.88 7.06 -1.73
N VAL A 37 0.34 5.92 -2.17
CA VAL A 37 1.11 4.89 -2.89
C VAL A 37 0.57 4.68 -4.30
N LEU A 38 1.48 4.62 -5.27
CA LEU A 38 1.13 4.40 -6.67
C LEU A 38 0.91 2.90 -6.94
N CYS A 39 -0.29 2.55 -7.41
CA CYS A 39 -0.66 1.22 -7.84
C CYS A 39 -0.99 1.19 -9.33
N ARG A 40 0.00 0.85 -10.17
CA ARG A 40 -0.10 0.73 -11.65
C ARG A 40 -0.78 1.92 -12.34
N HIS A 41 -2.12 1.98 -12.33
CA HIS A 41 -2.95 2.99 -12.96
C HIS A 41 -3.79 3.83 -11.96
N THR A 42 -3.66 3.59 -10.65
CA THR A 42 -4.37 4.33 -9.61
C THR A 42 -3.44 4.68 -8.46
N THR A 43 -3.88 5.60 -7.60
CA THR A 43 -3.20 5.97 -6.36
C THR A 43 -4.08 5.56 -5.20
N LEU A 44 -3.48 4.93 -4.19
CA LEU A 44 -4.13 4.65 -2.91
C LEU A 44 -3.67 5.69 -1.88
N THR A 45 -4.58 6.12 -1.01
CA THR A 45 -4.39 7.17 -0.01
C THR A 45 -4.91 6.73 1.34
#